data_AF-A0A0Q8HX77-F1
#
_entry.id   AF-A0A0Q8HX77-F1
#
_cell.length_a   1.000
_cell.length_b   1.000
_cell.length_c   1.000
_cell.angle_alpha   90.00
_cell.angle_beta   90.00
_cell.angle_gamma   90.00
#
_symmetry.space_group_name_H-M   'P 1'
#
loop_
_entity.id
_entity.type
_entity.pdbx_description
1 polymer ?
#
loop_
_entity_poly.entity_id
_entity_poly.type
_entity_poly.pdbx_seq_one_letter_code
_entity_poly.pdbx_strand_id
1 'polypeptide(L)'
;MEQGNSELTGRHEGRPVSTLLSRLSGRVKAREESLVEEWTDLVTWANEHTVTTPEQAATIIDGVIDTGVPIAGDGAPLVSEFALMEVVAVLGRSPDGGRAYVGGIIECAWRLPGIYAAVIEGRLAPWRAERIADLTRSLNVEAAAFVDRQLAAVGGVGWAQLDRLVTEAILRFDPERAEHERQAAADRRHFDFDDIDSNGQVESHSLLDGADAHDLDQALTRRAIVRGKLGDTDSFDVRKSKAAGDLARQDLSLDLLFADEETGEVIAQSPGRKVVLNVHITNTALNDEPANPFAKPAANPVGRWADKQVPISTAQIKEWLRARDTTVIVRPVVDLNDCIPVDSYEIPDRIRRRVELRDHTCRFPGCPKQATRCDLDHAQPHGQGGVTCPCNLVALCRRHHRAKTFSRWRYMIVLPGYYLWTSPHGRHFLVGPDGTRALDPPRTVDPDE
;
A
#
# COMPACT_ATOMS: atom_id res chain seq x y z
N MET A 1 -16.05 -27.94 42.02
CA MET A 1 -16.07 -27.41 40.64
C MET A 1 -14.85 -26.53 40.47
N GLU A 2 -13.71 -27.15 40.20
CA GLU A 2 -12.48 -26.48 39.77
C GLU A 2 -11.85 -27.40 38.73
N GLN A 3 -12.26 -27.21 37.48
CA GLN A 3 -11.57 -27.73 36.31
C GLN A 3 -11.59 -26.62 35.27
N GLY A 4 -10.41 -26.23 34.81
CA GLY A 4 -10.27 -25.31 33.68
C GLY A 4 -9.23 -24.22 33.88
N ASN A 5 -7.97 -24.57 34.18
CA ASN A 5 -6.85 -23.69 33.81
C ASN A 5 -5.49 -24.40 33.67
N SER A 6 -5.49 -25.69 33.30
CA SER A 6 -4.27 -26.52 33.24
C SER A 6 -4.03 -27.13 31.86
N GLU A 7 -4.14 -26.37 30.78
CA GLU A 7 -3.74 -26.87 29.44
C GLU A 7 -2.77 -25.96 28.66
N LEU A 8 -2.36 -24.80 29.19
CA LEU A 8 -1.41 -23.91 28.49
C LEU A 8 0.03 -23.94 29.04
N THR A 9 0.30 -24.66 30.13
CA THR A 9 1.63 -24.69 30.78
C THR A 9 2.48 -25.93 30.44
N GLY A 10 2.06 -26.76 29.49
CA GLY A 10 2.71 -28.04 29.14
C GLY A 10 3.68 -28.05 27.95
N ARG A 11 4.32 -26.92 27.56
CA ARG A 11 5.17 -26.87 26.33
C ARG A 11 6.66 -26.58 26.51
N HIS A 12 7.17 -26.53 27.73
CA HIS A 12 8.61 -26.41 27.96
C HIS A 12 9.10 -27.50 28.91
N GLU A 13 9.12 -28.75 28.44
CA GLU A 13 10.04 -29.75 28.99
C GLU A 13 11.45 -29.16 29.00
N GLY A 14 12.15 -29.30 30.13
CA GLY A 14 13.41 -28.64 30.50
C GLY A 14 14.60 -28.90 29.57
N ARG A 15 14.49 -28.48 28.31
CA ARG A 15 15.59 -28.45 27.36
C ARG A 15 16.57 -27.34 27.78
N PRO A 16 17.88 -27.61 27.80
CA PRO A 16 18.87 -26.57 28.08
C PRO A 16 18.71 -25.38 27.12
N VAL A 17 18.83 -24.15 27.65
CA VAL A 17 18.79 -22.92 26.85
C VAL A 17 19.81 -22.96 25.71
N SER A 18 20.97 -23.58 25.92
CA SER A 18 21.98 -23.81 24.87
C SER A 18 21.43 -24.60 23.68
N THR A 19 20.69 -25.69 23.92
CA THR A 19 20.05 -26.49 22.86
C THR A 19 19.00 -25.67 22.11
N LEU A 20 18.23 -24.83 22.82
CA LEU A 20 17.26 -23.93 22.19
C LEU A 20 17.96 -22.91 21.28
N LEU A 21 19.01 -22.26 21.77
CA LEU A 21 19.79 -21.27 21.02
C LEU A 21 20.48 -21.89 19.81
N SER A 22 21.08 -23.09 19.94
CA SER A 22 21.67 -23.81 18.80
C SER A 22 20.63 -24.14 17.73
N ARG A 23 19.42 -24.57 18.12
CA ARG A 23 18.33 -24.83 17.17
C ARG A 23 17.85 -23.56 16.48
N LEU A 24 17.75 -22.45 17.21
CA LEU A 24 17.39 -21.14 16.63
C LEU A 24 18.45 -20.70 15.62
N SER A 25 19.73 -20.81 15.96
CA SER A 25 20.85 -20.53 15.05
C SER A 25 20.78 -21.39 13.78
N GLY A 26 20.56 -22.70 13.92
CA GLY A 26 20.38 -23.60 12.77
C GLY A 26 19.20 -23.22 11.88
N ARG A 27 18.08 -22.76 12.45
CA ARG A 27 16.92 -22.27 11.68
C ARG A 27 17.21 -20.95 10.96
N VAL A 28 17.98 -20.05 11.58
CA VAL A 28 18.42 -18.80 10.93
C VAL A 28 19.25 -19.14 9.71
N LYS A 29 20.24 -20.03 9.86
CA LYS A 29 21.10 -20.47 8.76
C LYS A 29 20.31 -21.14 7.63
N ALA A 30 19.42 -22.07 7.96
CA ALA A 30 18.58 -22.74 6.96
C ALA A 30 17.66 -21.78 6.21
N ARG A 31 17.16 -20.72 6.88
CA ARG A 31 16.36 -19.68 6.21
C ARG A 31 17.22 -18.82 5.28
N GLU A 32 18.45 -18.50 5.67
CA GLU A 32 19.37 -17.77 4.79
C GLU A 32 19.75 -18.61 3.56
N GLU A 33 20.07 -19.89 3.75
CA GLU A 33 20.33 -20.84 2.65
C GLU A 33 19.13 -20.93 1.69
N SER A 34 17.91 -21.06 2.22
CA SER A 34 16.68 -21.07 1.41
C SER A 34 16.43 -19.76 0.66
N LEU A 35 16.79 -18.61 1.23
CA LEU A 35 16.69 -17.33 0.52
C LEU A 35 17.72 -17.21 -0.61
N VAL A 36 18.92 -17.78 -0.44
CA VAL A 36 19.96 -17.81 -1.48
C VAL A 36 19.52 -18.69 -2.66
N GLU A 37 18.88 -19.83 -2.39
CA GLU A 37 18.25 -20.67 -3.42
C GLU A 37 17.16 -19.90 -4.16
N GLU A 38 16.25 -19.23 -3.44
CA GLU A 38 15.20 -18.39 -4.04
C GLU A 38 15.78 -17.29 -4.95
N TRP A 39 16.89 -16.66 -4.55
CA TRP A 39 17.57 -15.67 -5.39
C TRP A 39 18.11 -16.27 -6.68
N THR A 40 18.71 -17.45 -6.59
CA THR A 40 19.27 -18.16 -7.74
C THR A 40 18.18 -18.53 -8.73
N ASP A 41 17.04 -19.02 -8.23
CA ASP A 41 15.86 -19.35 -9.03
C ASP A 41 15.27 -18.09 -9.69
N LEU A 42 15.18 -16.98 -8.95
CA LEU A 42 14.65 -15.72 -9.49
C LEU A 42 15.56 -15.08 -10.55
N VAL A 43 16.88 -15.23 -10.44
CA VAL A 43 17.82 -14.81 -11.48
C VAL A 43 17.71 -15.70 -12.72
N THR A 44 17.56 -17.01 -12.53
CA THR A 44 17.33 -17.96 -13.62
C THR A 44 16.02 -17.63 -14.34
N TRP A 45 14.94 -17.43 -13.60
CA TRP A 45 13.66 -16.96 -14.12
C TRP A 45 13.80 -15.64 -14.89
N ALA A 46 14.53 -14.67 -14.34
CA ALA A 46 14.71 -13.37 -14.99
C ALA A 46 15.45 -13.50 -16.33
N ASN A 47 16.49 -14.34 -16.42
CA ASN A 47 17.20 -14.63 -17.67
C ASN A 47 16.26 -15.14 -18.77
N GLU A 48 15.37 -16.08 -18.44
CA GLU A 48 14.42 -16.70 -19.37
C GLU A 48 13.28 -15.75 -19.79
N HIS A 49 13.03 -14.69 -19.01
CA HIS A 49 11.91 -13.77 -19.22
C HIS A 49 12.39 -12.34 -19.55
N THR A 50 13.64 -12.19 -19.99
CA THR A 50 14.14 -10.92 -20.52
C THR A 50 13.49 -10.59 -21.86
N VAL A 51 13.08 -9.33 -22.04
CA VAL A 51 12.52 -8.84 -23.30
C VAL A 51 13.60 -8.04 -24.01
N THR A 52 14.30 -8.66 -24.97
CA THR A 52 15.41 -7.99 -25.69
C THR A 52 14.99 -7.43 -27.06
N THR A 53 13.84 -7.86 -27.61
CA THR A 53 13.23 -7.27 -28.81
C THR A 53 11.69 -7.26 -28.73
N PRO A 54 10.99 -6.39 -29.48
CA PRO A 54 9.53 -6.42 -29.61
C PRO A 54 8.97 -7.75 -30.12
N GLU A 55 9.77 -8.57 -30.82
CA GLU A 55 9.37 -9.90 -31.29
C GLU A 55 9.48 -10.99 -30.20
N GLN A 56 10.32 -10.82 -29.18
CA GLN A 56 10.40 -11.73 -28.02
C GLN A 56 9.33 -11.47 -26.95
N ALA A 57 8.66 -10.31 -27.01
CA ALA A 57 7.45 -9.98 -26.25
C ALA A 57 6.23 -10.89 -26.57
N ALA A 58 6.40 -11.84 -27.50
CA ALA A 58 5.35 -12.59 -28.13
C ALA A 58 5.01 -13.87 -27.34
N THR A 59 4.20 -13.72 -26.29
CA THR A 59 3.01 -14.59 -26.29
C THR A 59 2.03 -13.93 -27.25
N ILE A 60 2.06 -14.29 -28.53
CA ILE A 60 1.05 -13.84 -29.51
C ILE A 60 -0.31 -14.32 -29.00
N ILE A 61 -1.04 -13.43 -28.36
CA ILE A 61 -2.49 -13.49 -28.23
C ILE A 61 -2.99 -12.07 -28.48
N ASP A 62 -3.60 -11.87 -29.65
CA ASP A 62 -4.45 -10.74 -30.01
C ASP A 62 -3.85 -9.31 -29.85
N GLY A 63 -2.67 -9.08 -30.43
CA GLY A 63 -2.26 -7.72 -30.83
C GLY A 63 -1.77 -6.79 -29.72
N VAL A 64 -1.42 -7.30 -28.53
CA VAL A 64 -0.76 -6.51 -27.48
C VAL A 64 0.67 -6.99 -27.26
N ILE A 65 1.62 -6.05 -27.34
CA ILE A 65 3.06 -6.29 -27.19
C ILE A 65 3.42 -6.16 -25.70
N ASP A 66 3.93 -7.23 -25.07
CA ASP A 66 4.59 -7.16 -23.76
C ASP A 66 5.97 -6.53 -23.92
N THR A 67 6.04 -5.20 -23.93
CA THR A 67 7.27 -4.43 -24.21
C THR A 67 8.36 -4.58 -23.14
N GLY A 68 8.13 -5.39 -22.11
CA GLY A 68 8.98 -5.49 -20.93
C GLY A 68 8.83 -4.29 -19.99
N VAL A 69 9.14 -4.51 -18.71
CA VAL A 69 9.10 -3.49 -17.67
C VAL A 69 10.47 -3.31 -16.99
N PRO A 70 10.91 -2.05 -16.76
CA PRO A 70 12.12 -1.78 -15.99
C PRO A 70 11.82 -1.99 -14.51
N ILE A 71 12.34 -3.07 -13.95
CA ILE A 71 12.17 -3.38 -12.52
C ILE A 71 13.46 -3.26 -11.72
N ALA A 72 14.57 -2.91 -12.36
CA ALA A 72 15.86 -2.58 -11.76
C ALA A 72 16.41 -1.28 -12.40
N GLY A 73 17.55 -0.80 -11.92
CA GLY A 73 18.18 0.43 -12.40
C GLY A 73 18.72 0.31 -13.82
N ASP A 74 19.14 1.44 -14.38
CA ASP A 74 19.62 1.53 -15.76
C ASP A 74 20.80 0.57 -16.04
N GLY A 75 20.74 -0.17 -17.13
CA GLY A 75 21.67 -1.25 -17.48
C GLY A 75 21.24 -2.66 -17.05
N ALA A 76 20.18 -2.81 -16.26
CA ALA A 76 19.53 -4.09 -16.01
C ALA A 76 18.51 -4.44 -17.12
N PRO A 77 18.21 -5.73 -17.37
CA PRO A 77 17.28 -6.13 -18.42
C PRO A 77 15.85 -5.72 -18.11
N LEU A 78 15.07 -5.49 -19.17
CA LEU A 78 13.60 -5.44 -19.08
C LEU A 78 13.08 -6.87 -18.97
N VAL A 79 12.10 -7.09 -18.09
CA VAL A 79 11.44 -8.40 -17.94
C VAL A 79 9.99 -8.34 -18.36
N SER A 80 9.43 -9.45 -18.82
CA SER A 80 8.00 -9.56 -19.16
C SER A 80 7.11 -9.10 -18.00
N GLU A 81 6.16 -8.21 -18.27
CA GLU A 81 5.24 -7.73 -17.24
C GLU A 81 4.31 -8.85 -16.76
N PHE A 82 3.82 -9.69 -17.67
CA PHE A 82 2.87 -10.75 -17.35
C PHE A 82 3.52 -11.94 -16.64
N ALA A 83 4.73 -12.32 -17.02
CA ALA A 83 5.50 -13.33 -16.31
C ALA A 83 5.85 -12.87 -14.89
N LEU A 84 6.19 -11.59 -14.72
CA LEU A 84 6.48 -11.01 -13.41
C LEU A 84 5.28 -11.14 -12.46
N MET A 85 4.05 -10.97 -12.94
CA MET A 85 2.85 -11.12 -12.09
C MET A 85 2.71 -12.54 -11.54
N GLU A 86 3.11 -13.55 -12.30
CA GLU A 86 3.03 -14.95 -11.88
C GLU A 86 4.07 -15.29 -10.82
N VAL A 87 5.33 -14.94 -11.04
CA VAL A 87 6.36 -15.18 -10.04
C VAL A 87 6.05 -14.42 -8.74
N VAL A 88 5.54 -13.19 -8.82
CA VAL A 88 5.13 -12.42 -7.64
C VAL A 88 3.96 -13.07 -6.90
N ALA A 89 2.97 -13.61 -7.62
CA ALA A 89 1.87 -14.35 -7.02
C ALA A 89 2.34 -15.64 -6.33
N VAL A 90 3.29 -16.36 -6.93
CA VAL A 90 3.92 -17.57 -6.34
C VAL A 90 4.69 -17.23 -5.07
N LEU A 91 5.43 -16.11 -5.06
CA LEU A 91 6.12 -15.60 -3.87
C LEU A 91 5.17 -15.16 -2.75
N GLY A 92 3.85 -15.13 -2.98
CA GLY A 92 2.86 -14.70 -1.99
C GLY A 92 3.00 -13.22 -1.63
N ARG A 93 3.57 -12.39 -2.52
CA ARG A 93 3.81 -10.96 -2.29
C ARG A 93 2.73 -10.12 -2.97
N SER A 94 2.56 -8.89 -2.50
CA SER A 94 1.76 -7.91 -3.23
C SER A 94 2.42 -7.59 -4.58
N PRO A 95 1.66 -7.19 -5.61
CA PRO A 95 2.21 -6.84 -6.93
C PRO A 95 3.35 -5.81 -6.87
N ASP A 96 3.22 -4.79 -6.03
CA ASP A 96 4.24 -3.74 -5.90
C ASP A 96 5.42 -4.20 -5.04
N GLY A 97 5.16 -4.89 -3.93
CA GLY A 97 6.21 -5.41 -3.04
C GLY A 97 7.02 -6.54 -3.70
N GLY A 98 6.38 -7.40 -4.49
CA GLY A 98 7.03 -8.44 -5.27
C GLY A 98 7.83 -7.86 -6.43
N ARG A 99 7.31 -6.85 -7.14
CA ARG A 99 8.09 -6.11 -8.15
C ARG A 99 9.35 -5.49 -7.55
N ALA A 100 9.24 -4.86 -6.38
CA ALA A 100 10.39 -4.26 -5.69
C ALA A 100 11.41 -5.33 -5.29
N TYR A 101 10.95 -6.45 -4.73
CA TYR A 101 11.77 -7.58 -4.29
C TYR A 101 12.54 -8.23 -5.44
N VAL A 102 11.83 -8.70 -6.48
CA VAL A 102 12.46 -9.29 -7.68
C VAL A 102 13.38 -8.26 -8.36
N GLY A 103 12.95 -7.00 -8.40
CA GLY A 103 13.76 -5.90 -8.90
C GLY A 103 15.07 -5.69 -8.15
N GLY A 104 15.07 -5.84 -6.83
CA GLY A 104 16.29 -5.76 -6.01
C GLY A 104 17.25 -6.91 -6.28
N ILE A 105 16.73 -8.10 -6.54
CA ILE A 105 17.55 -9.27 -6.90
C ILE A 105 18.18 -9.09 -8.29
N ILE A 106 17.40 -8.61 -9.27
CA ILE A 106 17.92 -8.29 -10.62
C ILE A 106 18.93 -7.15 -10.58
N GLU A 107 18.70 -6.13 -9.76
CA GLU A 107 19.67 -5.06 -9.51
C GLU A 107 21.00 -5.64 -9.02
N CYS A 108 20.97 -6.55 -8.04
CA CYS A 108 22.17 -7.24 -7.58
C CYS A 108 22.83 -8.06 -8.69
N ALA A 109 22.07 -8.91 -9.39
CA ALA A 109 22.64 -9.85 -10.35
C ALA A 109 23.25 -9.18 -11.60
N TRP A 110 22.68 -8.07 -12.08
CA TRP A 110 23.17 -7.40 -13.30
C TRP A 110 24.05 -6.19 -13.04
N ARG A 111 23.80 -5.40 -11.99
CA ARG A 111 24.49 -4.12 -11.76
C ARG A 111 25.45 -4.16 -10.58
N LEU A 112 25.24 -5.07 -9.62
CA LEU A 112 26.10 -5.26 -8.45
C LEU A 112 26.61 -6.71 -8.34
N PRO A 113 27.33 -7.23 -9.37
CA PRO A 113 27.71 -8.64 -9.43
C PRO A 113 28.59 -9.08 -8.25
N GLY A 114 29.40 -8.19 -7.66
CA GLY A 114 30.18 -8.48 -6.47
C GLY A 114 29.32 -8.67 -5.22
N ILE A 115 28.28 -7.86 -5.05
CA ILE A 115 27.26 -8.02 -4.01
C ILE A 115 26.47 -9.31 -4.22
N TYR A 116 26.03 -9.60 -5.44
CA TYR A 116 25.33 -10.84 -5.75
C TYR A 116 26.17 -12.07 -5.42
N ALA A 117 27.43 -12.12 -5.88
CA ALA A 117 28.36 -13.19 -5.54
C ALA A 117 28.56 -13.34 -4.02
N ALA A 118 28.63 -12.23 -3.27
CA ALA A 118 28.73 -12.27 -1.82
C ALA A 118 27.48 -12.87 -1.15
N VAL A 119 26.30 -12.68 -1.72
CA VAL A 119 25.06 -13.34 -1.24
C VAL A 119 25.10 -14.83 -1.51
N ILE A 120 25.42 -15.23 -2.75
CA ILE A 120 25.48 -16.66 -3.14
C ILE A 120 26.52 -17.43 -2.31
N GLU A 121 27.66 -16.80 -1.99
CA GLU A 121 28.70 -17.40 -1.16
C GLU A 121 28.41 -17.33 0.36
N GLY A 122 27.26 -16.77 0.77
CA GLY A 122 26.88 -16.64 2.17
C GLY A 122 27.73 -15.63 2.96
N ARG A 123 28.49 -14.78 2.28
CA ARG A 123 29.30 -13.70 2.89
C ARG A 123 28.47 -12.47 3.23
N LEU A 124 27.33 -12.28 2.55
CA LEU A 124 26.41 -11.17 2.75
C LEU A 124 24.97 -11.67 2.87
N ALA A 125 24.27 -11.24 3.91
CA ALA A 125 22.87 -11.65 4.09
C ALA A 125 21.96 -11.01 3.01
N PRO A 126 20.98 -11.75 2.43
CA PRO A 126 20.09 -11.27 1.37
C PRO A 126 19.41 -9.93 1.68
N TRP A 127 18.83 -9.79 2.88
CA TRP A 127 18.12 -8.56 3.30
C TRP A 127 19.00 -7.30 3.26
N ARG A 128 20.32 -7.46 3.44
CA ARG A 128 21.28 -6.35 3.38
C ARG A 128 21.62 -6.00 1.94
N ALA A 129 21.73 -7.00 1.07
CA ALA A 129 21.88 -6.81 -0.36
C ALA A 129 20.65 -6.12 -0.98
N GLU A 130 19.43 -6.48 -0.55
CA GLU A 130 18.19 -5.76 -0.96
C GLU A 130 18.26 -4.27 -0.61
N ARG A 131 18.74 -3.94 0.60
CA ARG A 131 18.89 -2.54 1.01
C ARG A 131 19.95 -1.80 0.19
N ILE A 132 21.05 -2.47 -0.17
CA ILE A 132 22.07 -1.89 -1.05
C ILE A 132 21.43 -1.63 -2.43
N ALA A 133 20.73 -2.62 -2.99
CA ALA A 133 20.03 -2.49 -4.26
C ALA A 133 19.04 -1.31 -4.28
N ASP A 134 18.27 -1.10 -3.20
CA ASP A 134 17.36 0.04 -3.09
C ASP A 134 18.08 1.40 -3.15
N LEU A 135 19.25 1.50 -2.54
CA LEU A 135 20.05 2.74 -2.53
C LEU A 135 20.82 2.96 -3.85
N THR A 136 21.11 1.91 -4.61
CA THR A 136 21.85 2.00 -5.88
C THR A 136 20.95 2.04 -7.11
N ARG A 137 19.69 1.65 -7.00
CA ARG A 137 18.75 1.54 -8.13
C ARG A 137 18.65 2.82 -8.96
N SER A 138 18.66 3.97 -8.30
CA SER A 138 18.58 5.26 -8.99
C SER A 138 19.91 5.70 -9.59
N LEU A 139 21.04 5.11 -9.22
CA LEU A 139 22.35 5.49 -9.72
C LEU A 139 22.49 5.13 -11.20
N ASN A 140 23.36 5.82 -11.93
CA ASN A 140 23.79 5.37 -13.26
C ASN A 140 24.69 4.13 -13.16
N VAL A 141 25.00 3.51 -14.32
CA VAL A 141 25.76 2.25 -14.41
C VAL A 141 27.14 2.37 -13.74
N GLU A 142 27.85 3.48 -13.96
CA GLU A 142 29.21 3.67 -13.44
C GLU A 142 29.23 3.86 -11.91
N ALA A 143 28.29 4.65 -11.38
CA ALA A 143 28.11 4.87 -9.95
C ALA A 143 27.75 3.57 -9.22
N ALA A 144 26.80 2.79 -9.76
CA ALA A 144 26.42 1.49 -9.20
C ALA A 144 27.62 0.52 -9.17
N ALA A 145 28.37 0.44 -10.27
CA ALA A 145 29.56 -0.41 -10.37
C ALA A 145 30.68 0.02 -9.40
N PHE A 146 30.80 1.33 -9.11
CA PHE A 146 31.72 1.81 -8.09
C PHE A 146 31.30 1.35 -6.69
N VAL A 147 30.02 1.49 -6.33
CA VAL A 147 29.49 1.02 -5.04
C VAL A 147 29.72 -0.50 -4.88
N ASP A 148 29.42 -1.28 -5.92
CA ASP A 148 29.63 -2.73 -5.94
C ASP A 148 31.08 -3.12 -5.60
N ARG A 149 32.06 -2.54 -6.33
CA ARG A 149 33.49 -2.83 -6.11
C ARG A 149 33.95 -2.50 -4.69
N GLN A 150 33.48 -1.39 -4.13
CA GLN A 150 33.89 -0.97 -2.78
C GLN A 150 33.30 -1.89 -1.70
N LEU A 151 32.05 -2.34 -1.87
CA LEU A 151 31.37 -3.16 -0.87
C LEU A 151 31.74 -4.65 -0.96
N ALA A 152 31.95 -5.17 -2.17
CA ALA A 152 32.34 -6.57 -2.38
C ALA A 152 33.64 -6.93 -1.66
N ALA A 153 34.57 -5.97 -1.53
CA ALA A 153 35.87 -6.16 -0.90
C ALA A 153 35.82 -6.27 0.65
N VAL A 154 34.79 -5.69 1.29
CA VAL A 154 34.75 -5.53 2.76
C VAL A 154 33.70 -6.42 3.45
N GLY A 155 32.85 -7.11 2.69
CA GLY A 155 31.83 -8.02 3.24
C GLY A 155 30.67 -7.34 3.99
N GLY A 156 30.73 -6.01 4.16
CA GLY A 156 29.65 -5.17 4.66
C GLY A 156 30.13 -3.90 5.37
N VAL A 157 29.33 -2.83 5.28
CA VAL A 157 29.58 -1.53 5.96
C VAL A 157 28.36 -1.06 6.73
N GLY A 158 28.54 -0.29 7.81
CA GLY A 158 27.41 0.32 8.53
C GLY A 158 26.59 1.24 7.63
N TRP A 159 25.31 1.49 7.94
CA TRP A 159 24.40 2.25 7.08
C TRP A 159 24.90 3.65 6.74
N ALA A 160 25.38 4.40 7.75
CA ALA A 160 25.95 5.73 7.51
C ALA A 160 27.22 5.72 6.63
N GLN A 161 27.93 4.59 6.55
CA GLN A 161 29.05 4.44 5.62
C GLN A 161 28.55 4.10 4.21
N LEU A 162 27.50 3.29 4.08
CA LEU A 162 26.84 3.03 2.81
C LEU A 162 26.25 4.32 2.21
N ASP A 163 25.53 5.11 2.99
CA ASP A 163 24.95 6.38 2.53
C ASP A 163 26.04 7.35 2.04
N ARG A 164 27.16 7.44 2.77
CA ARG A 164 28.33 8.24 2.36
C ARG A 164 28.94 7.73 1.06
N LEU A 165 29.07 6.40 0.90
CA LEU A 165 29.60 5.79 -0.31
C LEU A 165 28.69 6.04 -1.53
N VAL A 166 27.37 5.92 -1.35
CA VAL A 166 26.39 6.22 -2.40
C VAL A 166 26.43 7.71 -2.76
N THR A 167 26.51 8.59 -1.77
CA THR A 167 26.66 10.04 -1.99
C THR A 167 27.96 10.36 -2.75
N GLU A 168 29.07 9.73 -2.38
CA GLU A 168 30.34 9.85 -3.09
C GLU A 168 30.22 9.34 -4.54
N ALA A 169 29.55 8.21 -4.76
CA ALA A 169 29.32 7.66 -6.09
C ALA A 169 28.51 8.63 -6.98
N ILE A 170 27.45 9.23 -6.44
CA ILE A 170 26.65 10.25 -7.12
C ILE A 170 27.53 11.45 -7.49
N LEU A 171 28.25 12.03 -6.52
CA LEU A 171 29.10 13.20 -6.78
C LEU A 171 30.21 12.94 -7.79
N ARG A 172 30.72 11.71 -7.85
CA ARG A 172 31.85 11.33 -8.70
C ARG A 172 31.45 10.96 -10.12
N PHE A 173 30.33 10.27 -10.30
CA PHE A 173 29.93 9.68 -11.58
C PHE A 173 28.62 10.27 -12.13
N ASP A 174 27.91 11.10 -11.36
CA ASP A 174 26.72 11.84 -11.79
C ASP A 174 26.68 13.26 -11.19
N PRO A 175 27.72 14.09 -11.42
CA PRO A 175 27.84 15.41 -10.79
C PRO A 175 26.74 16.38 -11.25
N GLU A 176 26.23 16.24 -12.47
CA GLU A 176 25.16 17.07 -13.01
C GLU A 176 23.85 16.82 -12.28
N ARG A 177 23.47 15.56 -12.08
CA ARG A 177 22.30 15.24 -11.26
C ARG A 177 22.48 15.67 -9.82
N ALA A 178 23.67 15.49 -9.25
CA ALA A 178 23.96 15.93 -7.89
C ALA A 178 23.77 17.45 -7.73
N GLU A 179 24.17 18.22 -8.74
CA GLU A 179 23.93 19.67 -8.81
C GLU A 179 22.43 19.98 -8.96
N HIS A 180 21.74 19.32 -9.88
CA HIS A 180 20.32 19.50 -10.11
C HIS A 180 19.47 19.14 -8.87
N GLU A 181 19.78 18.04 -8.18
CA GLU A 181 19.11 17.66 -6.93
C GLU A 181 19.40 18.66 -5.81
N ARG A 182 20.61 19.24 -5.75
CA ARG A 182 20.94 20.31 -4.80
C ARG A 182 20.15 21.58 -5.09
N GLN A 183 20.01 21.96 -6.37
CA GLN A 183 19.21 23.10 -6.80
C GLN A 183 17.72 22.86 -6.53
N ALA A 184 17.19 21.69 -6.88
CA ALA A 184 15.80 21.31 -6.64
C ALA A 184 15.47 21.16 -5.15
N ALA A 185 16.42 20.78 -4.29
CA ALA A 185 16.22 20.75 -2.85
C ALA A 185 15.96 22.13 -2.24
N ALA A 186 16.41 23.22 -2.89
CA ALA A 186 16.05 24.58 -2.52
C ALA A 186 14.57 24.92 -2.79
N ASP A 187 13.91 24.15 -3.66
CA ASP A 187 12.53 24.33 -4.11
C ASP A 187 11.53 23.33 -3.49
N ARG A 188 11.96 22.48 -2.55
CA ARG A 188 11.13 21.44 -1.89
C ARG A 188 10.31 21.92 -0.69
N ARG A 189 10.13 23.24 -0.55
CA ARG A 189 9.35 23.80 0.57
C ARG A 189 7.91 23.28 0.52
N HIS A 190 7.43 22.74 1.63
CA HIS A 190 6.08 22.18 1.74
C HIS A 190 5.56 22.30 3.17
N PHE A 191 4.24 22.22 3.33
CA PHE A 191 3.57 22.12 4.61
C PHE A 191 2.34 21.23 4.42
N ASP A 192 2.44 19.97 4.82
CA ASP A 192 1.44 18.93 4.61
C ASP A 192 0.94 18.36 5.95
N PHE A 193 -0.20 17.69 5.92
CA PHE A 193 -0.80 17.02 7.08
C PHE A 193 -0.98 15.53 6.81
N ASP A 194 -0.71 14.72 7.82
CA ASP A 194 -0.96 13.28 7.80
C ASP A 194 -2.48 12.98 7.92
N ASP A 195 -2.80 11.69 7.97
CA ASP A 195 -4.14 11.25 8.35
C ASP A 195 -4.42 11.48 9.84
N ILE A 196 -5.68 11.76 10.17
CA ILE A 196 -6.14 11.92 11.56
C ILE A 196 -6.01 10.58 12.29
N ASP A 197 -5.35 10.61 13.45
CA ASP A 197 -5.14 9.45 14.31
C ASP A 197 -6.42 9.01 15.05
N SER A 198 -6.31 7.94 15.84
CA SER A 198 -7.41 7.39 16.63
C SER A 198 -7.94 8.33 17.72
N ASN A 199 -7.18 9.38 18.07
CA ASN A 199 -7.52 10.36 19.08
C ASN A 199 -8.11 11.65 18.47
N GLY A 200 -8.27 11.70 17.15
CA GLY A 200 -8.75 12.89 16.46
C GLY A 200 -7.66 13.96 16.27
N GLN A 201 -6.39 13.61 16.45
CA GLN A 201 -5.22 14.47 16.26
C GLN A 201 -4.59 14.21 14.90
N VAL A 202 -3.83 15.17 14.36
CA VAL A 202 -3.13 15.02 13.07
C VAL A 202 -1.72 15.58 13.20
N GLU A 203 -0.75 14.87 12.63
CA GLU A 203 0.62 15.34 12.54
C GLU A 203 0.80 16.19 11.26
N SER A 204 1.63 17.23 11.33
CA SER A 204 1.97 18.06 10.19
C SER A 204 3.46 17.96 9.92
N HIS A 205 3.84 17.77 8.65
CA HIS A 205 5.23 17.73 8.21
C HIS A 205 5.48 18.92 7.29
N SER A 206 6.58 19.64 7.53
CA SER A 206 6.88 20.84 6.74
C SER A 206 8.37 21.05 6.55
N LEU A 207 8.73 21.53 5.36
CA LEU A 207 10.03 22.10 5.05
C LEU A 207 9.83 23.59 4.74
N LEU A 208 10.27 24.46 5.64
CA LEU A 208 10.11 25.91 5.55
C LEU A 208 11.47 26.60 5.37
N ASP A 209 11.45 27.85 4.89
CA ASP A 209 12.63 28.71 5.02
C ASP A 209 12.94 28.94 6.51
N GLY A 210 14.23 29.10 6.85
CA GLY A 210 14.65 29.29 8.23
C GLY A 210 14.09 30.55 8.88
N ALA A 211 13.92 31.64 8.12
CA ALA A 211 13.30 32.87 8.62
C ALA A 211 11.79 32.70 8.82
N ASP A 212 11.09 32.08 7.85
CA ASP A 212 9.65 31.82 7.94
C ASP A 212 9.31 30.89 9.12
N ALA A 213 10.13 29.85 9.34
CA ALA A 213 9.98 28.94 10.48
C ALA A 213 10.15 29.67 11.82
N HIS A 214 11.11 30.60 11.90
CA HIS A 214 11.36 31.41 13.09
C HIS A 214 10.17 32.33 13.39
N ASP A 215 9.65 33.01 12.37
CA ASP A 215 8.52 33.93 12.52
C ASP A 215 7.22 33.19 12.90
N LEU A 216 6.97 32.03 12.28
CA LEU A 216 5.85 31.15 12.64
C LEU A 216 5.94 30.70 14.11
N ASP A 217 7.12 30.27 14.55
CA ASP A 217 7.35 29.85 15.93
C ASP A 217 7.10 31.00 16.93
N GLN A 218 7.60 32.20 16.62
CA GLN A 218 7.36 33.39 17.44
C GLN A 218 5.87 33.73 17.53
N ALA A 219 5.13 33.68 16.42
CA ALA A 219 3.71 33.97 16.37
C ALA A 219 2.88 32.99 17.22
N LEU A 220 3.16 31.69 17.09
CA LEU A 220 2.52 30.64 17.88
C LEU A 220 2.83 30.76 19.37
N THR A 221 4.11 30.98 19.71
CA THR A 221 4.59 31.16 21.09
C THR A 221 3.93 32.36 21.75
N ARG A 222 3.88 33.52 21.07
CA ARG A 222 3.24 34.73 21.59
C ARG A 222 1.75 34.50 21.91
N ARG A 223 1.01 33.84 21.00
CA ARG A 223 -0.42 33.54 21.19
C ARG A 223 -0.65 32.53 22.31
N ALA A 224 0.21 31.51 22.45
CA ALA A 224 0.15 30.56 23.55
C ALA A 224 0.30 31.24 24.92
N ILE A 225 1.22 32.21 25.03
CA ILE A 225 1.40 33.03 26.25
C ILE A 225 0.14 33.85 26.53
N VAL A 226 -0.44 34.51 25.51
CA VAL A 226 -1.67 35.30 25.67
C VAL A 226 -2.83 34.42 26.13
N ARG A 227 -3.01 33.23 25.53
CA ARG A 227 -4.00 32.23 25.97
C ARG A 227 -3.85 31.88 27.45
N GLY A 228 -2.62 31.66 27.89
CA GLY A 228 -2.34 31.40 29.31
C GLY A 228 -2.74 32.55 30.22
N LYS A 229 -2.46 33.80 29.83
CA LYS A 229 -2.86 35.00 30.58
C LYS A 229 -4.38 35.21 30.61
N LEU A 230 -5.09 34.72 29.59
CA LEU A 230 -6.56 34.76 29.49
C LEU A 230 -7.25 33.57 30.18
N GLY A 231 -6.51 32.70 30.88
CA GLY A 231 -7.06 31.63 31.70
C GLY A 231 -7.05 30.24 31.07
N ASP A 232 -6.41 30.03 29.91
CA ASP A 232 -6.18 28.68 29.37
C ASP A 232 -5.11 27.97 30.22
N THR A 233 -5.55 27.00 31.04
CA THR A 233 -4.72 26.26 32.00
C THR A 233 -3.96 25.09 31.38
N ASP A 234 -4.16 24.81 30.08
CA ASP A 234 -3.46 23.71 29.42
C ASP A 234 -1.94 23.94 29.35
N SER A 235 -1.20 22.85 29.07
CA SER A 235 0.25 22.93 28.91
C SER A 235 0.63 23.93 27.83
N PHE A 236 1.85 24.45 27.91
CA PHE A 236 2.36 25.40 26.93
C PHE A 236 2.27 24.85 25.49
N ASP A 237 2.64 23.58 25.29
CA ASP A 237 2.59 22.93 23.97
C ASP A 237 1.17 22.77 23.44
N VAL A 238 0.21 22.40 24.30
CA VAL A 238 -1.21 22.34 23.92
C VAL A 238 -1.73 23.72 23.55
N ARG A 239 -1.38 24.77 24.29
CA ARG A 239 -1.76 26.16 23.95
C ARG A 239 -1.13 26.62 22.65
N LYS A 240 0.10 26.20 22.35
CA LYS A 240 0.80 26.48 21.09
C LYS A 240 0.12 25.77 19.91
N SER A 241 -0.29 24.52 20.07
CA SER A 241 -1.11 23.79 19.10
C SER A 241 -2.46 24.49 18.85
N LYS A 242 -3.18 24.87 19.90
CA LYS A 242 -4.43 25.63 19.77
C LYS A 242 -4.23 26.98 19.08
N ALA A 243 -3.10 27.65 19.32
CA ALA A 243 -2.74 28.91 18.68
C ALA A 243 -2.54 28.78 17.16
N ALA A 244 -2.05 27.64 16.67
CA ALA A 244 -1.99 27.35 15.23
C ALA A 244 -3.40 27.32 14.63
N GLY A 245 -4.33 26.66 15.32
CA GLY A 245 -5.74 26.67 14.93
C GLY A 245 -6.37 28.07 14.96
N ASP A 246 -5.97 28.94 15.89
CA ASP A 246 -6.48 30.32 15.95
C ASP A 246 -5.97 31.17 14.77
N LEU A 247 -4.70 31.00 14.37
CA LEU A 247 -4.15 31.64 13.18
C LEU A 247 -4.93 31.23 11.93
N ALA A 248 -5.15 29.92 11.74
CA ALA A 248 -5.90 29.41 10.60
C ALA A 248 -7.36 29.90 10.58
N ARG A 249 -8.05 29.91 11.74
CA ARG A 249 -9.44 30.38 11.82
C ARG A 249 -9.59 31.88 11.55
N GLN A 250 -8.60 32.69 11.93
CA GLN A 250 -8.59 34.12 11.59
C GLN A 250 -8.46 34.32 10.08
N ASP A 251 -7.66 33.50 9.41
CA ASP A 251 -7.53 33.54 7.96
C ASP A 251 -8.81 33.08 7.24
N LEU A 252 -9.45 32.00 7.72
CA LEU A 252 -10.76 31.53 7.21
C LEU A 252 -11.92 32.51 7.45
N SER A 253 -11.71 33.57 8.25
CA SER A 253 -12.68 34.64 8.47
C SER A 253 -12.41 35.89 7.62
N LEU A 254 -11.33 35.91 6.83
CA LEU A 254 -11.05 36.96 5.87
C LEU A 254 -11.80 36.66 4.56
N ASP A 255 -12.62 37.60 4.11
CA ASP A 255 -13.19 37.59 2.76
C ASP A 255 -12.07 37.88 1.76
N LEU A 256 -11.34 36.84 1.35
CA LEU A 256 -10.37 36.94 0.26
C LEU A 256 -11.14 36.91 -1.06
N LEU A 257 -11.51 38.10 -1.53
CA LEU A 257 -12.16 38.30 -2.81
C LEU A 257 -11.09 38.24 -3.91
N PHE A 258 -11.15 37.21 -4.74
CA PHE A 258 -10.48 37.21 -6.04
C PHE A 258 -11.53 37.00 -7.13
N ALA A 259 -11.43 37.81 -8.18
CA ALA A 259 -12.30 37.70 -9.34
C ALA A 259 -11.80 36.56 -10.22
N ASP A 260 -12.71 35.75 -10.72
CA ASP A 260 -12.41 34.84 -11.80
C ASP A 260 -11.97 35.64 -13.04
N GLU A 261 -10.78 35.36 -13.57
CA GLU A 261 -10.17 36.14 -14.66
C GLU A 261 -10.97 36.06 -15.98
N GLU A 262 -11.81 35.04 -16.15
CA GLU A 262 -12.58 34.80 -17.38
C GLU A 262 -13.99 35.40 -17.32
N THR A 263 -14.59 35.48 -16.14
CA THR A 263 -16.00 35.87 -15.95
C THR A 263 -16.19 37.17 -15.16
N GLY A 264 -15.19 37.60 -14.40
CA GLY A 264 -15.26 38.78 -13.53
C GLY A 264 -16.22 38.61 -12.34
N GLU A 265 -16.79 37.41 -12.14
CA GLU A 265 -17.61 37.11 -10.97
C GLU A 265 -16.72 36.94 -9.73
N VAL A 266 -17.20 37.51 -8.62
CA VAL A 266 -16.64 37.30 -7.29
C VAL A 266 -17.09 35.92 -6.82
N ILE A 267 -16.23 34.91 -6.99
CA ILE A 267 -16.53 33.57 -6.51
C ILE A 267 -16.04 33.46 -5.07
N ALA A 268 -16.95 33.63 -4.10
CA ALA A 268 -16.68 33.24 -2.72
C ALA A 268 -17.94 32.72 -2.03
N GLN A 269 -17.96 31.43 -1.74
CA GLN A 269 -18.64 30.90 -0.56
C GLN A 269 -17.64 30.01 0.17
N SER A 270 -17.28 30.38 1.40
CA SER A 270 -16.54 29.50 2.30
C SER A 270 -17.36 28.21 2.47
N PRO A 271 -16.90 27.04 1.95
CA PRO A 271 -17.62 25.81 2.19
C PRO A 271 -17.41 25.47 3.65
N GLY A 272 -18.41 25.75 4.48
CA GLY A 272 -18.48 25.21 5.83
C GLY A 272 -18.16 23.72 5.85
N ARG A 273 -17.66 23.22 6.99
CA ARG A 273 -17.12 21.87 7.14
C ARG A 273 -18.06 20.79 6.54
N LYS A 274 -17.64 20.18 5.43
CA LYS A 274 -18.36 19.05 4.80
C LYS A 274 -17.87 17.72 5.38
N VAL A 275 -18.73 17.01 6.10
CA VAL A 275 -18.45 15.67 6.65
C VAL A 275 -19.39 14.65 6.00
N VAL A 276 -18.85 13.65 5.31
CA VAL A 276 -19.65 12.53 4.75
C VAL A 276 -19.61 11.36 5.74
N LEU A 277 -20.71 11.17 6.47
CA LEU A 277 -20.90 10.07 7.42
C LEU A 277 -21.69 8.93 6.77
N ASN A 278 -21.13 7.73 6.79
CA ASN A 278 -21.85 6.50 6.43
C ASN A 278 -21.97 5.64 7.69
N VAL A 279 -23.05 5.80 8.45
CA VAL A 279 -23.20 5.16 9.75
C VAL A 279 -23.82 3.76 9.57
N HIS A 280 -23.11 2.72 10.00
CA HIS A 280 -23.68 1.38 10.15
C HIS A 280 -24.45 1.31 11.46
N ILE A 281 -25.75 1.58 11.39
CA ILE A 281 -26.65 1.48 12.54
C ILE A 281 -27.32 0.10 12.49
N THR A 282 -26.96 -0.80 13.39
CA THR A 282 -27.70 -2.05 13.59
C THR A 282 -29.04 -1.76 14.25
N ASN A 283 -30.06 -2.62 14.08
CA ASN A 283 -31.39 -2.41 14.66
C ASN A 283 -31.36 -2.25 16.21
N THR A 284 -30.31 -2.74 16.85
CA THR A 284 -30.01 -2.56 18.29
C THR A 284 -29.51 -1.16 18.69
N ALA A 285 -29.11 -0.31 17.73
CA ALA A 285 -28.62 1.04 17.98
C ALA A 285 -29.69 2.13 17.85
N LEU A 286 -30.91 1.78 17.38
CA LEU A 286 -32.05 2.70 17.26
C LEU A 286 -33.17 2.42 18.25
N ASN A 287 -33.25 1.21 18.79
CA ASN A 287 -34.28 0.81 19.74
C ASN A 287 -33.65 0.66 21.13
N ASP A 288 -34.06 1.52 22.06
CA ASP A 288 -33.78 1.34 23.50
C ASP A 288 -34.56 0.14 24.09
N GLU A 289 -35.46 -0.46 23.31
CA GLU A 289 -36.21 -1.66 23.72
C GLU A 289 -35.46 -2.93 23.31
N PRO A 290 -35.06 -3.77 24.27
CA PRO A 290 -34.44 -5.04 23.95
C PRO A 290 -35.49 -5.99 23.36
N ALA A 291 -35.21 -6.59 22.20
CA ALA A 291 -36.03 -7.67 21.63
C ALA A 291 -36.12 -8.91 22.56
N ASN A 292 -35.33 -8.94 23.64
CA ASN A 292 -35.33 -9.97 24.67
C ASN A 292 -35.16 -9.31 26.06
N PRO A 293 -36.10 -9.47 27.01
CA PRO A 293 -36.01 -8.93 28.37
C PRO A 293 -34.77 -9.36 29.17
N PHE A 294 -34.06 -10.40 28.73
CA PHE A 294 -32.86 -10.94 29.37
C PHE A 294 -31.55 -10.51 28.70
N ALA A 295 -31.59 -9.75 27.60
CA ALA A 295 -30.39 -9.25 26.92
C ALA A 295 -29.96 -7.90 27.50
N LYS A 296 -28.67 -7.74 27.84
CA LYS A 296 -28.11 -6.41 28.12
C LYS A 296 -28.35 -5.50 26.91
N PRO A 297 -28.78 -4.23 27.09
CA PRO A 297 -28.89 -3.29 25.98
C PRO A 297 -27.53 -3.16 25.29
N ALA A 298 -27.42 -3.75 24.11
CA ALA A 298 -26.22 -3.67 23.30
C ALA A 298 -26.28 -2.39 22.47
N ALA A 299 -26.17 -1.25 23.15
CA ALA A 299 -25.86 0.00 22.47
C ALA A 299 -24.49 -0.19 21.83
N ASN A 300 -24.42 -0.32 20.51
CA ASN A 300 -23.15 -0.32 19.80
C ASN A 300 -22.58 1.12 19.87
N PRO A 301 -21.54 1.39 20.68
CA PRO A 301 -21.09 2.76 20.92
C PRO A 301 -20.22 3.29 19.78
N VAL A 302 -20.02 2.50 18.71
CA VAL A 302 -19.07 2.74 17.63
C VAL A 302 -19.82 2.79 16.29
N GLY A 303 -19.73 3.92 15.60
CA GLY A 303 -19.97 4.01 14.16
C GLY A 303 -18.67 3.84 13.38
N ARG A 304 -18.74 3.79 12.05
CA ARG A 304 -17.56 3.78 11.17
C ARG A 304 -17.65 4.93 10.18
N TRP A 305 -16.56 5.64 9.95
CA TRP A 305 -16.46 6.60 8.85
C TRP A 305 -16.03 5.87 7.58
N ALA A 306 -16.95 5.66 6.64
CA ALA A 306 -16.68 4.73 5.51
C ALA A 306 -15.61 5.17 4.51
N ASP A 307 -15.27 6.46 4.39
CA ASP A 307 -14.20 6.89 3.47
C ASP A 307 -12.83 6.36 3.92
N LYS A 308 -12.65 6.12 5.22
CA LYS A 308 -11.38 5.68 5.81
C LYS A 308 -11.49 4.45 6.72
N GLN A 309 -12.67 3.85 6.84
CA GLN A 309 -12.96 2.68 7.70
C GLN A 309 -12.62 2.88 9.20
N VAL A 310 -12.51 4.13 9.65
CA VAL A 310 -12.10 4.47 11.02
C VAL A 310 -13.29 4.31 11.99
N PRO A 311 -13.10 3.64 13.14
CA PRO A 311 -14.12 3.60 14.19
C PRO A 311 -14.28 4.99 14.81
N ILE A 312 -15.53 5.46 14.90
CA ILE A 312 -15.89 6.76 15.50
C ILE A 312 -16.90 6.52 16.62
N SER A 313 -16.82 7.28 17.71
CA SER A 313 -17.75 7.10 18.81
C SER A 313 -19.13 7.67 18.50
N THR A 314 -20.18 7.08 19.07
CA THR A 314 -21.55 7.62 19.03
C THR A 314 -21.66 9.00 19.67
N ALA A 315 -20.80 9.34 20.64
CA ALA A 315 -20.72 10.67 21.23
C ALA A 315 -20.20 11.70 20.22
N GLN A 316 -19.15 11.36 19.47
CA GLN A 316 -18.58 12.19 18.41
C GLN A 316 -19.56 12.35 17.24
N ILE A 317 -20.30 11.29 16.88
CA ILE A 317 -21.40 11.39 15.90
C ILE A 317 -22.46 12.39 16.40
N LYS A 318 -22.88 12.30 17.67
CA LYS A 318 -23.87 13.22 18.26
C LYS A 318 -23.36 14.66 18.28
N GLU A 319 -22.07 14.88 18.54
CA GLU A 319 -21.44 16.21 18.49
C GLU A 319 -21.52 16.79 17.08
N TRP A 320 -21.15 16.02 16.05
CA TRP A 320 -21.24 16.46 14.66
C TRP A 320 -22.68 16.74 14.23
N LEU A 321 -23.65 15.90 14.62
CA LEU A 321 -25.07 16.13 14.33
C LEU A 321 -25.65 17.38 15.00
N ARG A 322 -25.03 17.89 16.08
CA ARG A 322 -25.47 19.07 16.82
C ARG A 322 -24.83 20.38 16.33
N ALA A 323 -23.76 20.30 15.54
CA ALA A 323 -23.10 21.48 15.01
C ALA A 323 -23.99 22.15 13.94
N ARG A 324 -24.24 23.46 14.12
CA ARG A 324 -25.24 24.22 13.34
C ARG A 324 -24.98 24.25 11.82
N ASP A 325 -23.74 24.02 11.41
CA ASP A 325 -23.31 24.06 10.01
C ASP A 325 -22.93 22.67 9.44
N THR A 326 -23.47 21.58 10.01
CA THR A 326 -23.20 20.21 9.53
C THR A 326 -24.32 19.70 8.62
N THR A 327 -23.97 19.36 7.38
CA THR A 327 -24.89 18.68 6.44
C THR A 327 -24.83 17.17 6.63
N VAL A 328 -25.99 16.52 6.84
CA VAL A 328 -26.09 15.06 7.04
C VAL A 328 -26.81 14.44 5.85
N ILE A 329 -26.18 13.46 5.20
CA ILE A 329 -26.77 12.70 4.09
C ILE A 329 -27.00 11.27 4.56
N VAL A 330 -28.25 10.87 4.72
CA VAL A 330 -28.63 9.49 5.03
C VAL A 330 -28.76 8.69 3.74
N ARG A 331 -28.05 7.56 3.66
CA ARG A 331 -28.14 6.62 2.53
C ARG A 331 -28.67 5.27 3.03
N PRO A 332 -29.50 4.57 2.23
CA PRO A 332 -29.98 3.24 2.60
C PRO A 332 -28.80 2.25 2.71
N VAL A 333 -28.94 1.27 3.61
CA VAL A 333 -27.99 0.16 3.71
C VAL A 333 -28.01 -0.63 2.40
N VAL A 334 -26.82 -0.84 1.83
CA VAL A 334 -26.66 -1.63 0.61
C VAL A 334 -26.59 -3.10 1.01
N ASP A 335 -27.59 -3.90 0.64
CA ASP A 335 -27.49 -5.36 0.71
C ASP A 335 -26.53 -5.85 -0.39
N LEU A 336 -25.42 -6.47 0.04
CA LEU A 336 -24.39 -6.98 -0.86
C LEU A 336 -24.78 -8.31 -1.52
N ASN A 337 -25.82 -8.98 -1.02
CA ASN A 337 -26.34 -10.22 -1.61
C ASN A 337 -27.32 -9.95 -2.76
N ASP A 338 -27.79 -8.71 -2.87
CA ASP A 338 -28.76 -8.30 -3.88
C ASP A 338 -28.15 -8.32 -5.29
N CYS A 339 -28.73 -9.13 -6.17
CA CYS A 339 -28.27 -9.35 -7.54
C CYS A 339 -29.34 -8.91 -8.55
N ILE A 340 -29.57 -7.59 -8.65
CA ILE A 340 -30.50 -7.01 -9.63
C ILE A 340 -29.72 -6.64 -10.90
N PRO A 341 -29.82 -7.44 -11.98
CA PRO A 341 -29.12 -7.18 -13.23
C PRO A 341 -29.69 -5.95 -13.97
N VAL A 342 -28.91 -5.43 -14.92
CA VAL A 342 -29.39 -4.52 -15.96
C VAL A 342 -28.99 -5.05 -17.32
N ASP A 343 -29.81 -4.76 -18.32
CA ASP A 343 -29.55 -5.06 -19.73
C ASP A 343 -28.87 -3.86 -20.39
N SER A 344 -27.66 -3.55 -19.93
CA SER A 344 -26.81 -2.47 -20.45
C SER A 344 -25.35 -2.82 -20.21
N TYR A 345 -24.49 -2.48 -21.18
CA TYR A 345 -23.05 -2.61 -21.01
C TYR A 345 -22.50 -1.65 -19.94
N GLU A 346 -23.03 -0.42 -19.90
CA GLU A 346 -22.62 0.58 -18.91
C GLU A 346 -23.06 0.15 -17.51
N ILE A 347 -22.12 0.17 -16.57
CA ILE A 347 -22.32 -0.29 -15.20
C ILE A 347 -22.87 0.88 -14.37
N PRO A 348 -24.14 0.85 -13.91
CA PRO A 348 -24.71 1.92 -13.11
C PRO A 348 -24.01 2.05 -11.75
N ASP A 349 -23.96 3.27 -11.20
CA ASP A 349 -23.31 3.57 -9.91
C ASP A 349 -23.80 2.66 -8.76
N ARG A 350 -25.09 2.31 -8.76
CA ARG A 350 -25.67 1.39 -7.75
C ARG A 350 -25.06 -0.02 -7.80
N ILE A 351 -24.67 -0.50 -8.97
CA ILE A 351 -24.04 -1.81 -9.17
C ILE A 351 -22.55 -1.68 -8.88
N ARG A 352 -21.92 -0.61 -9.38
CA ARG A 352 -20.52 -0.30 -9.09
C ARG A 352 -20.25 -0.27 -7.60
N ARG A 353 -21.05 0.49 -6.86
CA ARG A 353 -20.92 0.62 -5.40
C ARG A 353 -21.06 -0.70 -4.67
N ARG A 354 -21.96 -1.59 -5.11
CA ARG A 354 -22.11 -2.94 -4.54
C ARG A 354 -20.85 -3.77 -4.74
N VAL A 355 -20.30 -3.78 -5.96
CA VAL A 355 -19.09 -4.52 -6.29
C VAL A 355 -17.89 -3.97 -5.51
N GLU A 356 -17.73 -2.66 -5.42
CA GLU A 356 -16.67 -2.02 -4.62
C GLU A 356 -16.75 -2.37 -3.13
N LEU A 357 -17.95 -2.38 -2.56
CA LEU A 357 -18.17 -2.74 -1.16
C LEU A 357 -17.94 -4.23 -0.88
N ARG A 358 -18.27 -5.10 -1.84
CA ARG A 358 -18.00 -6.55 -1.75
C ARG A 358 -16.52 -6.85 -1.94
N ASP A 359 -15.90 -6.19 -2.92
CA ASP A 359 -14.56 -6.53 -3.35
C ASP A 359 -13.47 -5.85 -2.51
N HIS A 360 -13.71 -4.66 -1.95
CA HIS A 360 -12.78 -3.85 -1.15
C HIS A 360 -11.48 -3.46 -1.89
N THR A 361 -10.74 -4.42 -2.43
CA THR A 361 -9.54 -4.29 -3.25
C THR A 361 -9.70 -5.01 -4.59
N CYS A 362 -8.73 -4.80 -5.48
CA CYS A 362 -8.55 -5.57 -6.69
C CYS A 362 -8.50 -7.06 -6.35
N ARG A 363 -9.24 -7.86 -7.11
CA ARG A 363 -9.41 -9.30 -6.88
C ARG A 363 -8.38 -10.17 -7.59
N PHE A 364 -7.28 -9.58 -8.06
CA PHE A 364 -6.10 -10.31 -8.51
C PHE A 364 -5.27 -10.78 -7.29
N PRO A 365 -4.57 -11.94 -7.36
CA PRO A 365 -3.72 -12.44 -6.28
C PRO A 365 -2.82 -11.37 -5.65
N GLY A 366 -2.96 -11.19 -4.32
CA GLY A 366 -2.13 -10.30 -3.51
C GLY A 366 -2.31 -8.80 -3.75
N CYS A 367 -3.21 -8.34 -4.63
CA CYS A 367 -3.31 -6.93 -4.99
C CYS A 367 -4.05 -6.09 -3.93
N PRO A 368 -3.40 -5.07 -3.31
CA PRO A 368 -4.03 -4.24 -2.29
C PRO A 368 -4.75 -3.01 -2.87
N LYS A 369 -4.76 -2.82 -4.19
CA LYS A 369 -5.35 -1.63 -4.83
C LYS A 369 -6.83 -1.54 -4.50
N GLN A 370 -7.27 -0.42 -3.91
CA GLN A 370 -8.68 -0.21 -3.55
C GLN A 370 -9.63 -0.40 -4.75
N ALA A 371 -10.75 -1.09 -4.56
CA ALA A 371 -11.72 -1.39 -5.60
C ALA A 371 -12.35 -0.13 -6.22
N THR A 372 -12.43 0.97 -5.45
CA THR A 372 -12.86 2.29 -5.94
C THR A 372 -11.91 2.90 -6.97
N ARG A 373 -10.69 2.36 -7.10
CA ARG A 373 -9.69 2.73 -8.10
C ARG A 373 -9.50 1.64 -9.17
N CYS A 374 -10.45 0.71 -9.27
CA CYS A 374 -10.42 -0.41 -10.21
C CYS A 374 -11.45 -0.24 -11.33
N ASP A 375 -11.16 -0.87 -12.46
CA ASP A 375 -12.16 -1.17 -13.47
C ASP A 375 -13.07 -2.29 -12.93
N LEU A 376 -14.32 -2.33 -13.39
CA LEU A 376 -15.21 -3.45 -13.12
C LEU A 376 -15.28 -4.30 -14.38
N ASP A 377 -14.75 -5.50 -14.27
CA ASP A 377 -14.62 -6.45 -15.36
C ASP A 377 -15.78 -7.45 -15.33
N HIS A 378 -16.38 -7.71 -16.49
CA HIS A 378 -17.38 -8.76 -16.65
C HIS A 378 -16.68 -10.12 -16.73
N ALA A 379 -17.00 -11.02 -15.79
CA ALA A 379 -16.45 -12.38 -15.75
C ALA A 379 -16.87 -13.19 -16.97
N GLN A 380 -18.17 -13.25 -17.24
CA GLN A 380 -18.69 -13.56 -18.57
C GLN A 380 -18.82 -12.25 -19.35
N PRO A 381 -18.09 -12.06 -20.47
CA PRO A 381 -18.15 -10.83 -21.24
C PRO A 381 -19.56 -10.47 -21.68
N HIS A 382 -19.91 -9.19 -21.64
CA HIS A 382 -21.23 -8.72 -22.04
C HIS A 382 -21.59 -9.09 -23.49
N GLY A 383 -20.63 -8.96 -24.42
CA GLY A 383 -20.80 -9.37 -25.81
C GLY A 383 -21.01 -10.88 -26.02
N GLN A 384 -20.81 -11.70 -24.99
CA GLN A 384 -21.03 -13.15 -24.99
C GLN A 384 -22.23 -13.55 -24.12
N GLY A 385 -23.17 -12.63 -23.89
CA GLY A 385 -24.40 -12.87 -23.12
C GLY A 385 -24.25 -12.69 -21.61
N GLY A 386 -23.13 -12.14 -21.13
CA GLY A 386 -22.94 -11.83 -19.71
C GLY A 386 -23.74 -10.60 -19.29
N VAL A 387 -24.69 -10.77 -18.35
CA VAL A 387 -25.47 -9.64 -17.83
C VAL A 387 -24.62 -8.71 -16.97
N THR A 388 -24.96 -7.43 -16.95
CA THR A 388 -24.37 -6.46 -16.02
C THR A 388 -25.05 -6.62 -14.66
N CYS A 389 -24.42 -7.41 -13.78
CA CYS A 389 -24.93 -7.77 -12.47
C CYS A 389 -23.78 -7.81 -11.47
N PRO A 390 -23.98 -7.45 -10.18
CA PRO A 390 -22.95 -7.63 -9.16
C PRO A 390 -22.32 -9.01 -9.18
N CYS A 391 -23.08 -10.09 -9.39
CA CYS A 391 -22.55 -11.47 -9.42
C CYS A 391 -21.65 -11.79 -10.62
N ASN A 392 -21.69 -11.01 -11.70
CA ASN A 392 -20.88 -11.19 -12.91
C ASN A 392 -19.74 -10.16 -13.02
N LEU A 393 -19.68 -9.18 -12.11
CA LEU A 393 -18.67 -8.13 -12.13
C LEU A 393 -17.59 -8.37 -11.08
N VAL A 394 -16.34 -8.05 -11.42
CA VAL A 394 -15.17 -8.22 -10.54
C VAL A 394 -14.32 -6.95 -10.56
N ALA A 395 -13.92 -6.46 -9.39
CA ALA A 395 -13.02 -5.31 -9.31
C ALA A 395 -11.58 -5.70 -9.70
N LEU A 396 -11.08 -5.18 -10.82
CA LEU A 396 -9.70 -5.37 -11.28
C LEU A 396 -9.05 -4.02 -11.59
N CYS A 397 -7.86 -3.76 -11.05
CA CYS A 397 -7.13 -2.56 -11.44
C CYS A 397 -6.72 -2.66 -12.91
N ARG A 398 -6.51 -1.52 -13.58
CA ARG A 398 -6.17 -1.45 -15.01
C ARG A 398 -5.08 -2.44 -15.42
N ARG A 399 -4.04 -2.59 -14.59
CA ARG A 399 -2.92 -3.52 -14.79
C ARG A 399 -3.36 -4.99 -14.83
N HIS A 400 -4.13 -5.44 -13.84
CA HIS A 400 -4.57 -6.85 -13.79
C HIS A 400 -5.74 -7.14 -14.72
N HIS A 401 -6.56 -6.14 -15.04
CA HIS A 401 -7.57 -6.26 -16.09
C HIS A 401 -6.90 -6.51 -17.46
N ARG A 402 -5.81 -5.80 -17.76
CA ARG A 402 -4.95 -6.07 -18.93
C ARG A 402 -4.33 -7.47 -18.87
N ALA A 403 -3.85 -7.91 -17.71
CA ALA A 403 -3.30 -9.25 -17.56
C ALA A 403 -4.31 -10.35 -17.92
N LYS A 404 -5.57 -10.25 -17.45
CA LYS A 404 -6.66 -11.16 -17.84
C LYS A 404 -7.00 -11.08 -19.33
N THR A 405 -6.92 -9.89 -19.92
CA THR A 405 -7.34 -9.67 -21.32
C THR A 405 -6.28 -10.09 -22.33
N PHE A 406 -5.00 -9.83 -22.02
CA PHE A 406 -3.90 -9.89 -22.98
C PHE A 406 -2.84 -10.94 -22.64
N SER A 407 -3.11 -11.80 -21.65
CA SER A 407 -2.24 -12.94 -21.36
C SER A 407 -3.09 -14.16 -20.99
N ARG A 408 -2.45 -15.22 -20.47
CA ARG A 408 -3.12 -16.49 -20.13
C ARG A 408 -3.74 -16.52 -18.73
N TRP A 409 -3.67 -15.41 -18.00
CA TRP A 409 -4.36 -15.27 -16.73
C TRP A 409 -5.88 -15.37 -16.92
N ARG A 410 -6.51 -16.25 -16.14
CA ARG A 410 -7.96 -16.45 -16.17
C ARG A 410 -8.48 -16.65 -14.76
N TYR A 411 -9.77 -16.41 -14.55
CA TYR A 411 -10.42 -16.72 -13.29
C TYR A 411 -11.82 -17.27 -13.52
N MET A 412 -12.33 -17.96 -12.50
CA MET A 412 -13.75 -18.28 -12.37
C MET A 412 -14.28 -17.72 -11.05
N ILE A 413 -15.55 -17.28 -11.07
CA ILE A 413 -16.26 -16.90 -9.86
C ILE A 413 -16.70 -18.18 -9.15
N VAL A 414 -16.20 -18.43 -7.94
CA VAL A 414 -16.61 -19.58 -7.11
C VAL A 414 -17.90 -19.25 -6.37
N LEU A 415 -17.92 -18.06 -5.76
CA LEU A 415 -19.11 -17.39 -5.23
C LEU A 415 -18.87 -15.87 -5.32
N PRO A 416 -19.90 -15.02 -5.24
CA PRO A 416 -19.69 -13.57 -5.24
C PRO A 416 -18.65 -13.14 -4.20
N GLY A 417 -17.56 -12.52 -4.66
CA GLY A 417 -16.44 -12.09 -3.80
C GLY A 417 -15.31 -13.12 -3.63
N TYR A 418 -15.45 -14.35 -4.13
CA TYR A 418 -14.39 -15.37 -4.15
C TYR A 418 -14.09 -15.86 -5.57
N TYR A 419 -12.82 -15.78 -5.94
CA TYR A 419 -12.35 -16.01 -7.30
C TYR A 419 -11.23 -17.05 -7.29
N LEU A 420 -11.37 -18.07 -8.14
CA LEU A 420 -10.29 -19.00 -8.41
C LEU A 420 -9.54 -18.51 -9.65
N TRP A 421 -8.34 -18.01 -9.46
CA TRP A 421 -7.43 -17.61 -10.52
C TRP A 421 -6.56 -18.77 -10.97
N THR A 422 -6.32 -18.86 -12.27
CA THR A 422 -5.32 -19.72 -12.89
C THR A 422 -4.28 -18.84 -13.59
N SER A 423 -3.01 -19.05 -13.25
CA SER A 423 -1.87 -18.38 -13.87
C SER A 423 -1.50 -19.00 -15.24
N PRO A 424 -0.65 -18.33 -16.03
CA PRO A 424 -0.18 -18.84 -17.32
C PRO A 424 0.44 -20.24 -17.27
N HIS A 425 1.19 -20.59 -16.21
CA HIS A 425 1.78 -21.91 -16.01
C HIS A 425 0.90 -22.83 -15.15
N GLY A 426 -0.39 -22.51 -15.02
CA GLY A 426 -1.38 -23.40 -14.42
C GLY A 426 -1.41 -23.40 -12.90
N ARG A 427 -0.84 -22.38 -12.23
CA ARG A 427 -0.95 -22.23 -10.77
C ARG A 427 -2.32 -21.68 -10.36
N HIS A 428 -2.86 -22.17 -9.26
CA HIS A 428 -4.19 -21.85 -8.75
C HIS A 428 -4.13 -21.02 -7.48
N PHE A 429 -4.88 -19.91 -7.47
CA PHE A 429 -4.98 -19.00 -6.34
C PHE A 429 -6.45 -18.73 -6.01
N LEU A 430 -6.86 -18.99 -4.78
CA LEU A 430 -8.16 -18.56 -4.27
C LEU A 430 -8.03 -17.14 -3.70
N VAL A 431 -8.79 -16.20 -4.24
CA VAL A 431 -8.79 -14.79 -3.82
C VAL A 431 -10.17 -14.43 -3.26
N GLY A 432 -10.20 -13.95 -2.02
CA GLY A 432 -11.41 -13.55 -1.31
C GLY A 432 -11.21 -12.36 -0.38
N PRO A 433 -12.22 -12.00 0.44
CA PRO A 433 -12.09 -10.96 1.46
C PRO A 433 -11.02 -11.25 2.52
N ASP A 434 -10.71 -12.53 2.73
CA ASP A 434 -9.67 -13.04 3.64
C ASP A 434 -8.25 -12.98 3.05
N GLY A 435 -8.11 -12.56 1.79
CA GLY A 435 -6.84 -12.41 1.11
C GLY A 435 -6.66 -13.43 -0.02
N THR A 436 -5.42 -13.83 -0.25
CA THR A 436 -5.04 -14.77 -1.32
C THR A 436 -4.45 -16.03 -0.71
N ARG A 437 -4.92 -17.19 -1.18
CA ARG A 437 -4.41 -18.50 -0.79
C ARG A 437 -3.99 -19.27 -2.04
N ALA A 438 -2.69 -19.59 -2.15
CA ALA A 438 -2.21 -20.54 -3.15
C ALA A 438 -2.76 -21.93 -2.86
N LEU A 439 -3.24 -22.64 -3.88
CA LEU A 439 -3.87 -23.96 -3.74
C LEU A 439 -2.96 -25.10 -4.18
N ASP A 440 -2.01 -24.86 -5.08
CA ASP A 440 -1.11 -25.93 -5.51
C ASP A 440 -0.03 -26.19 -4.45
N PRO A 441 0.29 -27.46 -4.17
CA PRO A 441 1.44 -27.79 -3.33
C PRO A 441 2.76 -27.38 -4.03
N PRO A 442 3.86 -27.21 -3.26
CA PRO A 442 5.19 -27.16 -3.86
C PRO A 442 5.38 -28.42 -4.70
N ARG A 443 5.69 -28.27 -5.99
CA ARG A 443 6.00 -29.42 -6.83
C ARG A 443 7.37 -29.92 -6.38
N THR A 444 7.43 -31.08 -5.73
CA THR A 444 8.70 -31.81 -5.59
C THR A 444 9.08 -32.26 -6.99
N VAL A 445 10.03 -31.58 -7.62
CA VAL A 445 10.61 -32.07 -8.87
C VAL A 445 11.49 -33.24 -8.50
N ASP A 446 11.16 -34.43 -9.00
CA ASP A 446 12.08 -35.57 -8.93
C ASP A 446 13.29 -35.20 -9.81
N PRO A 447 14.56 -35.38 -9.39
CA PRO A 447 15.73 -34.90 -10.12
C PRO A 447 15.89 -35.42 -11.57
N ASP A 448 15.04 -36.36 -11.98
CA ASP A 448 15.06 -37.04 -13.29
C ASP A 448 13.88 -36.66 -14.23
N GLU A 449 13.07 -35.65 -13.88
CA GLU A 449 12.00 -35.07 -14.74
C GLU A 449 12.41 -33.74 -15.36
#